data_AF-A0A957LRF0-F1
#
_entry.id   AF-A0A957LRF0-F1
#
_cell.length_a   1.000
_cell.length_b   1.000
_cell.length_c   1.000
_cell.angle_alpha   90.00
_cell.angle_beta   90.00
_cell.angle_gamma   90.00
#
_symmetry.space_group_name_H-M   'P 1'
#
loop_
_entity.id
_entity.type
_entity.pdbx_description
1 polymer ?
#
loop_
_entity_poly.entity_id
_entity_poly.type
_entity_poly.pdbx_seq_one_letter_code
_entity_poly.pdbx_strand_id
1 'polypeptide(L)'
;GCPAHIIGYTVLAADVNATSLSDTMTVTVPDLVVIVGGFDDPEPATHQALVELGRLTGQVLARLAPAQRPAVIYAGNRWAAPHVAEAVQAAGGGSVEAVANVQPAPGLVHKAALAQACNFHYWRLSRRAAGFRELSRWVTSPGHIVSQEASFAQLVQAWMEIHGLADLHALYCAPAWWLHVWAGRSQFGLNLRYVEPQTRPDELEGWPALQLVSGEWPDALWPRPDLYWWDRSAMAPFVSAVGQIAPQAMLQVMRTELLRLSGQ
;
A
#
# COMPACT_ATOMS: atom_id res chain seq x y z
N GLY A 1 -3.61 -2.29 -3.04
CA GLY A 1 -2.19 -2.66 -3.20
C GLY A 1 -1.33 -1.68 -2.44
N CYS A 2 -0.06 -1.99 -2.23
CA CYS A 2 0.97 -1.17 -1.58
C CYS A 2 2.22 -1.25 -2.48
N PRO A 3 3.10 -0.24 -2.54
CA PRO A 3 4.37 -0.33 -3.27
C PRO A 3 5.37 -1.32 -2.62
N ALA A 4 4.96 -2.08 -1.60
CA ALA A 4 5.76 -3.13 -1.01
C ALA A 4 6.06 -4.24 -2.02
N HIS A 5 7.34 -4.56 -2.17
CA HIS A 5 7.83 -5.68 -2.95
C HIS A 5 8.07 -6.88 -2.05
N ILE A 6 7.61 -8.07 -2.46
CA ILE A 6 7.93 -9.32 -1.78
C ILE A 6 9.34 -9.74 -2.25
N ILE A 7 10.32 -9.65 -1.37
CA ILE A 7 11.72 -9.99 -1.66
C ILE A 7 12.10 -11.41 -1.23
N GLY A 8 11.17 -12.12 -0.57
CA GLY A 8 11.36 -13.50 -0.14
C GLY A 8 10.09 -14.05 0.53
N TYR A 9 9.98 -15.38 0.57
CA TYR A 9 8.94 -16.08 1.31
C TYR A 9 9.53 -17.36 1.91
N THR A 10 9.00 -17.77 3.07
CA THR A 10 9.30 -19.06 3.69
C THR A 10 8.04 -19.58 4.36
N VAL A 11 7.96 -20.89 4.54
CA VAL A 11 6.88 -21.57 5.27
C VAL A 11 7.46 -22.34 6.45
N LEU A 12 6.68 -22.60 7.49
CA LEU A 12 7.15 -23.46 8.57
C LEU A 12 7.32 -24.89 8.02
N ALA A 13 8.56 -25.36 7.98
CA ALA A 13 8.90 -26.72 7.60
C ALA A 13 10.07 -27.21 8.46
N ALA A 14 10.31 -28.52 8.48
CA ALA A 14 11.27 -29.16 9.39
C ALA A 14 12.73 -28.73 9.15
N ASP A 15 13.05 -28.25 7.95
CA ASP A 15 14.37 -27.81 7.51
C ASP A 15 14.63 -26.31 7.76
N VAL A 16 13.58 -25.54 8.04
CA VAL A 16 13.70 -24.11 8.30
C VAL A 16 14.31 -23.89 9.67
N ASN A 17 15.44 -23.18 9.69
CA ASN A 17 16.16 -22.86 10.90
C ASN A 17 16.54 -21.37 10.95
N ALA A 18 16.79 -20.88 12.17
CA ALA A 18 17.05 -19.48 12.39
C ALA A 18 18.34 -18.97 11.70
N THR A 19 19.28 -19.86 11.37
CA THR A 19 20.59 -19.47 10.82
C THR A 19 20.48 -19.12 9.34
N SER A 20 19.90 -20.02 8.54
CA SER A 20 19.69 -19.74 7.12
C SER A 20 18.78 -18.52 6.90
N LEU A 21 17.76 -18.36 7.75
CA LEU A 21 16.89 -17.18 7.69
C LEU A 21 17.60 -15.89 8.10
N SER A 22 18.46 -15.91 9.13
CA SER A 22 19.23 -14.71 9.52
C SER A 22 20.24 -14.30 8.45
N ASP A 23 20.89 -15.27 7.79
CA ASP A 23 21.83 -15.01 6.70
C ASP A 23 21.09 -14.37 5.51
N THR A 24 19.91 -14.91 5.17
CA THR A 24 19.05 -14.37 4.11
C THR A 24 18.60 -12.94 4.43
N MET A 25 18.17 -12.65 5.66
CA MET A 25 17.74 -11.31 6.07
C MET A 25 18.91 -10.31 6.09
N THR A 26 20.13 -10.76 6.38
CA THR A 26 21.32 -9.92 6.35
C THR A 26 21.66 -9.46 4.92
N VAL A 27 21.41 -10.32 3.93
CA VAL A 27 21.64 -10.02 2.51
C VAL A 27 20.50 -9.20 1.91
N THR A 28 19.25 -9.58 2.20
CA THR A 28 18.06 -8.97 1.58
C THR A 28 17.60 -7.68 2.27
N VAL A 29 17.98 -7.49 3.54
CA VAL A 29 17.69 -6.31 4.37
C VAL A 29 16.22 -5.88 4.26
N PRO A 30 15.26 -6.76 4.63
CA PRO A 30 13.85 -6.41 4.56
C PRO A 30 13.53 -5.24 5.51
N ASP A 31 12.62 -4.37 5.10
CA ASP A 31 12.03 -3.34 5.97
C ASP A 31 10.96 -3.91 6.91
N LEU A 32 10.33 -5.02 6.49
CA LEU A 32 9.15 -5.61 7.11
C LEU A 32 9.15 -7.13 6.96
N VAL A 33 8.77 -7.83 8.02
CA VAL A 33 8.46 -9.26 8.03
C VAL A 33 6.99 -9.43 8.37
N VAL A 34 6.28 -10.25 7.59
CA VAL A 34 4.86 -10.53 7.81
C VAL A 34 4.69 -12.01 8.13
N ILE A 35 4.13 -12.31 9.31
CA ILE A 35 3.72 -13.66 9.69
C ILE A 35 2.23 -13.80 9.36
N VAL A 36 1.89 -14.76 8.50
CA VAL A 36 0.51 -15.07 8.09
C VAL A 36 0.22 -16.55 8.33
N GLY A 37 -1.04 -16.89 8.57
CA GLY A 37 -1.49 -18.27 8.63
C GLY A 37 -2.53 -18.54 9.71
N GLY A 38 -3.17 -19.71 9.60
CA GLY A 38 -4.27 -20.16 10.46
C GLY A 38 -5.57 -19.42 10.18
N PHE A 39 -6.67 -20.18 10.08
CA PHE A 39 -8.00 -19.61 10.13
C PHE A 39 -8.28 -19.07 11.54
N ASP A 40 -9.30 -18.22 11.69
CA ASP A 40 -9.71 -17.70 12.99
C ASP A 40 -10.44 -18.78 13.79
N ASP A 41 -9.63 -19.66 14.38
CA ASP A 41 -10.07 -20.79 15.20
C ASP A 41 -9.60 -20.60 16.65
N PRO A 42 -10.52 -20.60 17.64
CA PRO A 42 -10.14 -20.50 19.05
C PRO A 42 -9.42 -21.76 19.57
N GLU A 43 -9.44 -22.89 18.87
CA GLU A 43 -8.85 -24.14 19.34
C GLU A 43 -7.31 -24.02 19.49
N PRO A 44 -6.76 -24.22 20.71
CA PRO A 44 -5.33 -24.03 20.97
C PRO A 44 -4.39 -24.88 20.11
N ALA A 45 -4.84 -26.04 19.65
CA ALA A 45 -4.07 -26.91 18.78
C ALA A 45 -3.69 -26.23 17.45
N THR A 46 -4.51 -25.28 16.97
CA THR A 46 -4.25 -24.53 15.74
C THR A 46 -3.23 -23.40 15.92
N HIS A 47 -2.87 -23.06 17.17
CA HIS A 47 -1.99 -21.93 17.49
C HIS A 47 -0.52 -22.34 17.51
N GLN A 48 -0.21 -23.62 17.80
CA GLN A 48 1.16 -24.07 18.07
C GLN A 48 2.15 -23.77 16.93
N ALA A 49 1.74 -24.03 15.67
CA ALA A 49 2.58 -23.74 14.50
C ALA A 49 2.85 -22.24 14.34
N LEU A 50 1.87 -21.39 14.66
CA LEU A 50 2.00 -19.93 14.58
C LEU A 50 2.92 -19.39 15.68
N VAL A 51 2.78 -19.93 16.90
CA VAL A 51 3.67 -19.60 18.03
C VAL A 51 5.11 -20.01 17.73
N GLU A 52 5.30 -21.18 17.13
CA GLU A 52 6.61 -21.66 16.69
C GLU A 52 7.24 -20.76 15.61
N LEU A 53 6.44 -20.34 14.62
CA LEU A 53 6.86 -19.31 13.65
C LEU A 53 7.24 -18.00 14.33
N GLY A 54 6.48 -17.57 15.35
CA GLY A 54 6.81 -16.40 16.16
C GLY A 54 8.16 -16.55 16.87
N ARG A 55 8.37 -17.68 17.55
CA ARG A 55 9.62 -18.00 18.24
C ARG A 55 10.81 -18.00 17.27
N LEU A 56 10.68 -18.66 16.13
CA LEU A 56 11.71 -18.71 15.09
C LEU A 56 12.03 -17.30 14.57
N THR A 57 11.00 -16.51 14.26
CA THR A 57 11.16 -15.12 13.81
C THR A 57 11.91 -14.29 14.85
N GLY A 58 11.53 -14.41 16.14
CA GLY A 58 12.23 -13.70 17.21
C GLY A 58 13.71 -14.08 17.32
N GLN A 59 14.04 -15.36 17.16
CA GLN A 59 15.44 -15.84 17.15
C GLN A 59 16.25 -15.29 15.98
N VAL A 60 15.64 -15.22 14.78
CA VAL A 60 16.27 -14.62 13.60
C VAL A 60 16.56 -13.14 13.87
N LEU A 61 15.56 -12.39 14.33
CA LEU A 61 15.69 -10.95 14.59
C LEU A 61 16.68 -10.63 15.72
N ALA A 62 16.76 -11.48 16.74
CA ALA A 62 17.73 -11.33 17.82
C ALA A 62 19.18 -11.38 17.34
N ARG A 63 19.46 -12.08 16.22
CA ARG A 63 20.78 -12.19 15.60
C ARG A 63 21.14 -10.98 14.71
N LEU A 64 20.15 -10.20 14.29
CA LEU A 64 20.37 -8.99 13.51
C LEU A 64 20.77 -7.82 14.42
N ALA A 65 21.65 -6.96 13.92
CA ALA A 65 21.95 -5.70 14.59
C ALA A 65 20.68 -4.85 14.73
N PRO A 66 20.47 -4.09 15.83
CA PRO A 66 19.22 -3.35 16.06
C PRO A 66 18.80 -2.44 14.89
N ALA A 67 19.75 -1.84 14.17
CA ALA A 67 19.49 -0.98 13.01
C ALA A 67 19.01 -1.74 11.76
N GLN A 68 19.23 -3.06 11.70
CA GLN A 68 18.87 -3.94 10.58
C GLN A 68 17.60 -4.75 10.85
N ARG A 69 16.98 -4.59 12.03
CA ARG A 69 15.79 -5.37 12.40
C ARG A 69 14.56 -4.82 11.66
N PRO A 70 13.91 -5.61 10.79
CA PRO A 70 12.63 -5.23 10.18
C PRO A 70 11.55 -5.04 11.26
N ALA A 71 10.51 -4.30 10.91
CA ALA A 71 9.27 -4.36 11.69
C ALA A 71 8.60 -5.74 11.49
N VAL A 72 7.86 -6.21 12.49
CA VAL A 72 7.12 -7.48 12.41
C VAL A 72 5.63 -7.20 12.47
N ILE A 73 4.90 -7.66 11.44
CA ILE A 73 3.44 -7.67 11.41
C ILE A 73 2.95 -9.11 11.50
N TYR A 74 1.95 -9.33 12.34
CA TYR A 74 1.21 -10.58 12.40
C TYR A 74 -0.19 -10.39 11.84
N ALA A 75 -0.54 -11.17 10.82
CA ALA A 75 -1.83 -11.13 10.14
C ALA A 75 -2.44 -12.53 9.96
N GLY A 76 -2.28 -13.38 10.98
CA GLY A 76 -2.83 -14.74 11.05
C GLY A 76 -3.98 -14.86 12.06
N ASN A 77 -4.28 -16.09 12.49
CA ASN A 77 -5.33 -16.41 13.47
C ASN A 77 -5.34 -15.41 14.65
N ARG A 78 -6.48 -14.72 14.84
CA ARG A 78 -6.63 -13.68 15.89
C ARG A 78 -6.43 -14.19 17.32
N TRP A 79 -6.75 -15.46 17.59
CA TRP A 79 -6.62 -16.07 18.92
C TRP A 79 -5.17 -16.45 19.25
N ALA A 80 -4.36 -16.73 18.22
CA ALA A 80 -2.93 -16.97 18.37
C ALA A 80 -2.12 -15.66 18.48
N ALA A 81 -2.65 -14.52 18.03
CA ALA A 81 -1.96 -13.23 18.00
C ALA A 81 -1.19 -12.85 19.29
N PRO A 82 -1.79 -12.90 20.50
CA PRO A 82 -1.07 -12.56 21.73
C PRO A 82 0.10 -13.52 22.01
N HIS A 83 -0.10 -14.83 21.78
CA HIS A 83 0.91 -15.85 22.00
C HIS A 83 2.08 -15.74 21.01
N VAL A 84 1.79 -15.37 19.76
CA VAL A 84 2.83 -15.10 18.75
C VAL A 84 3.64 -13.87 19.12
N ALA A 85 2.99 -12.78 19.55
CA ALA A 85 3.67 -11.57 19.99
C ALA A 85 4.58 -11.85 21.20
N GLU A 86 4.09 -12.60 22.18
CA GLU A 86 4.88 -13.05 23.33
C GLU A 86 6.07 -13.91 22.91
N ALA A 87 5.87 -14.88 22.01
CA ALA A 87 6.95 -15.76 21.54
C ALA A 87 8.06 -15.00 20.79
N VAL A 88 7.70 -14.04 19.94
CA VAL A 88 8.67 -13.16 19.26
C VAL A 88 9.45 -12.33 20.29
N GLN A 89 8.74 -11.73 21.25
CA GLN A 89 9.35 -10.87 22.26
C GLN A 89 10.29 -11.67 23.19
N ALA A 90 9.84 -12.81 23.70
CA ALA A 90 10.60 -13.70 24.57
C ALA A 90 11.88 -14.23 23.89
N ALA A 91 11.84 -14.42 22.57
CA ALA A 91 13.00 -14.81 21.78
C ALA A 91 13.94 -13.63 21.41
N GLY A 92 13.63 -12.40 21.82
CA GLY A 92 14.46 -11.21 21.60
C GLY A 92 14.19 -10.44 20.30
N GLY A 93 13.09 -10.76 19.61
CA GLY A 93 12.73 -10.14 18.33
C GLY A 93 12.08 -8.75 18.41
N GLY A 94 11.63 -8.34 19.59
CA GLY A 94 10.97 -7.05 19.81
C GLY A 94 9.44 -7.12 19.69
N SER A 95 8.82 -5.97 19.41
CA SER A 95 7.36 -5.85 19.33
C SER A 95 6.80 -6.34 18.01
N VAL A 96 5.61 -6.94 18.06
CA VAL A 96 4.83 -7.36 16.90
C VAL A 96 3.56 -6.51 16.79
N GLU A 97 3.26 -6.02 15.59
CA GLU A 97 1.98 -5.37 15.29
C GLU A 97 0.99 -6.41 14.77
N ALA A 98 -0.06 -6.71 15.54
CA ALA A 98 -1.11 -7.63 15.11
C ALA A 98 -2.21 -6.86 14.34
N VAL A 99 -2.57 -7.38 13.17
CA VAL A 99 -3.64 -6.85 12.31
C VAL A 99 -4.69 -7.92 12.02
N ALA A 100 -5.79 -7.55 11.38
CA ALA A 100 -6.83 -8.51 11.02
C ALA A 100 -6.27 -9.62 10.11
N ASN A 101 -6.72 -10.85 10.36
CA ASN A 101 -6.27 -12.04 9.64
C ASN A 101 -6.50 -11.91 8.12
N VAL A 102 -5.47 -12.18 7.32
CA VAL A 102 -5.55 -12.13 5.86
C VAL A 102 -6.43 -13.26 5.31
N GLN A 103 -6.53 -14.38 6.02
CA GLN A 103 -7.35 -15.51 5.62
C GLN A 103 -8.09 -16.08 6.85
N PRO A 104 -9.18 -15.43 7.30
CA PRO A 104 -9.87 -15.83 8.53
C PRO A 104 -10.66 -17.15 8.38
N ALA A 105 -11.00 -17.55 7.16
CA ALA A 105 -11.76 -18.77 6.88
C ALA A 105 -11.37 -19.37 5.51
N PRO A 106 -11.66 -20.65 5.24
CA PRO A 106 -11.44 -21.26 3.92
C PRO A 106 -12.10 -20.45 2.80
N GLY A 107 -11.34 -20.17 1.73
CA GLY A 107 -11.82 -19.42 0.57
C GLY A 107 -11.99 -17.91 0.77
N LEU A 108 -11.81 -17.37 1.98
CA LEU A 108 -12.00 -15.95 2.28
C LEU A 108 -10.65 -15.24 2.45
N VAL A 109 -10.39 -14.19 1.67
CA VAL A 109 -9.13 -13.43 1.72
C VAL A 109 -9.38 -11.93 1.95
N HIS A 110 -8.86 -11.39 3.05
CA HIS A 110 -9.01 -10.00 3.48
C HIS A 110 -7.65 -9.28 3.50
N LYS A 111 -7.32 -8.55 2.43
CA LYS A 111 -5.99 -7.90 2.29
C LYS A 111 -5.91 -6.51 2.92
N ALA A 112 -7.05 -5.90 3.26
CA ALA A 112 -7.13 -4.48 3.57
C ALA A 112 -6.30 -4.07 4.80
N ALA A 113 -6.42 -4.80 5.91
CA ALA A 113 -5.72 -4.46 7.15
C ALA A 113 -4.20 -4.58 7.01
N LEU A 114 -3.72 -5.67 6.38
CA LEU A 114 -2.30 -5.85 6.10
C LEU A 114 -1.77 -4.76 5.17
N ALA A 115 -2.49 -4.45 4.08
CA ALA A 115 -2.09 -3.38 3.15
C ALA A 115 -2.00 -2.01 3.85
N GLN A 116 -2.94 -1.71 4.74
CA GLN A 116 -2.94 -0.49 5.53
C GLN A 116 -1.73 -0.42 6.47
N ALA A 117 -1.39 -1.51 7.16
CA ALA A 117 -0.24 -1.56 8.05
C ALA A 117 1.10 -1.43 7.28
N CYS A 118 1.24 -2.07 6.11
CA CYS A 118 2.38 -1.85 5.22
C CYS A 118 2.53 -0.37 4.83
N ASN A 119 1.43 0.28 4.44
CA ASN A 119 1.43 1.71 4.09
C ASN A 119 1.82 2.59 5.27
N PHE A 120 1.31 2.31 6.49
CA PHE A 120 1.71 3.06 7.69
C PHE A 120 3.20 2.90 8.01
N HIS A 121 3.74 1.69 7.86
CA HIS A 121 5.17 1.45 8.08
C HIS A 121 6.04 2.18 7.04
N TYR A 122 5.67 2.11 5.75
CA TYR A 122 6.34 2.86 4.69
C TYR A 122 6.36 4.37 4.98
N TRP A 123 5.24 4.92 5.46
CA TRP A 123 5.17 6.32 5.90
C TRP A 123 6.09 6.63 7.07
N ARG A 124 6.18 5.74 8.05
CA ARG A 124 7.09 5.90 9.19
C ARG A 124 8.55 5.88 8.74
N LEU A 125 8.91 5.04 7.77
CA LEU A 125 10.26 5.03 7.17
C LEU A 125 10.53 6.33 6.41
N SER A 126 9.60 6.77 5.57
CA SER A 126 9.71 8.03 4.81
C SER A 126 9.92 9.24 5.71
N ARG A 127 9.19 9.32 6.84
CA ARG A 127 9.35 10.41 7.83
C ARG A 127 10.70 10.44 8.53
N ARG A 128 11.44 9.33 8.55
CA ARG A 128 12.78 9.26 9.14
C ARG A 128 13.86 9.73 8.19
N ALA A 129 13.56 9.90 6.90
CA ALA A 129 14.51 10.47 5.94
C ALA A 129 14.90 11.89 6.35
N ALA A 130 16.20 12.22 6.30
CA ALA A 130 16.75 13.47 6.82
C ALA A 130 16.04 14.73 6.28
N GLY A 131 15.65 14.72 5.00
CA GLY A 131 14.94 15.84 4.36
C GLY A 131 13.47 16.01 4.76
N PHE A 132 12.82 15.01 5.35
CA PHE A 132 11.37 15.08 5.63
C PHE A 132 11.02 16.15 6.67
N ARG A 133 11.90 16.35 7.65
CA ARG A 133 11.74 17.40 8.66
C ARG A 133 11.81 18.80 8.05
N GLU A 134 12.67 18.99 7.05
CA GLU A 134 12.81 20.26 6.35
C GLU A 134 11.60 20.52 5.45
N LEU A 135 11.16 19.52 4.69
CA LEU A 135 9.93 19.60 3.88
C LEU A 135 8.71 19.97 4.73
N SER A 136 8.61 19.41 5.94
CA SER A 136 7.50 19.71 6.86
C SER A 136 7.42 21.18 7.26
N ARG A 137 8.54 21.92 7.23
CA ARG A 137 8.58 23.37 7.52
C ARG A 137 8.09 24.23 6.37
N TRP A 138 8.08 23.71 5.15
CA TRP A 138 7.55 24.42 3.97
C TRP A 138 6.04 24.25 3.80
N VAL A 139 5.44 23.35 4.56
CA VAL A 139 3.98 23.13 4.54
C VAL A 139 3.28 24.25 5.26
N THR A 140 2.37 24.93 4.56
CA THR A 140 1.51 25.97 5.13
C THR A 140 0.18 25.35 5.55
N SER A 141 -0.23 25.59 6.79
CA SER A 141 -1.54 25.15 7.31
C SER A 141 -2.68 25.72 6.45
N PRO A 142 -3.75 24.96 6.14
CA PRO A 142 -4.09 23.62 6.65
C PRO A 142 -3.46 22.45 5.88
N GLY A 143 -2.50 22.70 4.98
CA GLY A 143 -1.85 21.65 4.21
C GLY A 143 -1.08 20.67 5.08
N HIS A 144 -0.92 19.44 4.57
CA HIS A 144 -0.13 18.37 5.18
C HIS A 144 0.66 17.62 4.11
N ILE A 145 1.78 17.01 4.50
CA ILE A 145 2.49 16.09 3.61
C ILE A 145 1.63 14.85 3.42
N VAL A 146 1.29 14.57 2.17
CA VAL A 146 0.49 13.43 1.74
C VAL A 146 1.27 12.62 0.71
N SER A 147 0.90 11.36 0.52
CA SER A 147 1.57 10.50 -0.45
C SER A 147 1.01 10.85 -1.82
N GLN A 148 1.78 10.51 -2.84
CA GLN A 148 1.36 10.72 -4.21
C GLN A 148 0.03 10.00 -4.51
N GLU A 149 -0.17 8.83 -3.92
CA GLU A 149 -1.37 8.02 -4.10
C GLU A 149 -2.56 8.61 -3.36
N ALA A 150 -2.37 9.12 -2.15
CA ALA A 150 -3.41 9.83 -1.41
C ALA A 150 -3.84 11.11 -2.13
N SER A 151 -2.87 11.90 -2.63
CA SER A 151 -3.14 13.06 -3.47
C SER A 151 -3.90 12.68 -4.74
N PHE A 152 -3.45 11.65 -5.47
CA PHE A 152 -4.13 11.24 -6.69
C PHE A 152 -5.56 10.76 -6.40
N ALA A 153 -5.73 9.92 -5.37
CA ALA A 153 -7.03 9.46 -4.88
C ALA A 153 -7.99 10.61 -4.53
N GLN A 154 -7.51 11.66 -3.87
CA GLN A 154 -8.32 12.85 -3.56
C GLN A 154 -8.77 13.57 -4.82
N LEU A 155 -7.90 13.70 -5.82
CA LEU A 155 -8.27 14.30 -7.11
C LEU A 155 -9.33 13.47 -7.84
N VAL A 156 -9.19 12.14 -7.84
CA VAL A 156 -10.18 11.23 -8.42
C VAL A 156 -11.54 11.41 -7.75
N GLN A 157 -11.59 11.47 -6.41
CA GLN A 157 -12.83 11.74 -5.68
C GLN A 157 -13.43 13.10 -6.05
N ALA A 158 -12.61 14.15 -6.12
CA ALA A 158 -13.07 15.48 -6.52
C ALA A 158 -13.65 15.47 -7.95
N TRP A 159 -13.03 14.78 -8.90
CA TRP A 159 -13.55 14.67 -10.26
C TRP A 159 -14.89 13.95 -10.31
N MET A 160 -15.00 12.82 -9.60
CA MET A 160 -16.23 12.05 -9.47
C MET A 160 -17.37 12.92 -8.91
N GLU A 161 -17.07 13.76 -7.91
CA GLU A 161 -18.04 14.66 -7.29
C GLU A 161 -18.47 15.80 -8.22
N ILE A 162 -17.51 16.48 -8.87
CA ILE A 162 -17.76 17.59 -9.81
C ILE A 162 -18.69 17.16 -10.95
N HIS A 163 -18.49 15.95 -11.47
CA HIS A 163 -19.25 15.43 -12.61
C HIS A 163 -20.44 14.54 -12.20
N GLY A 164 -20.70 14.40 -10.90
CA GLY A 164 -21.83 13.62 -10.42
C GLY A 164 -21.76 12.12 -10.77
N LEU A 165 -20.57 11.57 -10.99
CA LEU A 165 -20.38 10.19 -11.43
C LEU A 165 -20.74 9.20 -10.30
N ALA A 166 -21.32 8.07 -10.67
CA ALA A 166 -21.63 6.98 -9.73
C ALA A 166 -20.35 6.20 -9.37
N ASP A 167 -19.48 6.02 -10.35
CA ASP A 167 -18.21 5.35 -10.28
C ASP A 167 -17.20 6.05 -11.20
N LEU A 168 -15.92 5.91 -10.87
CA LEU A 168 -14.82 6.50 -11.63
C LEU A 168 -13.60 5.60 -11.52
N HIS A 169 -13.05 5.21 -12.67
CA HIS A 169 -11.75 4.58 -12.77
C HIS A 169 -10.72 5.58 -13.31
N ALA A 170 -9.62 5.69 -12.59
CA ALA A 170 -8.52 6.57 -12.88
C ALA A 170 -7.17 5.84 -12.85
N LEU A 171 -6.18 6.37 -13.57
CA LEU A 171 -4.84 5.82 -13.70
C LEU A 171 -3.77 6.90 -13.50
N TYR A 172 -2.84 6.65 -12.61
CA TYR A 172 -1.60 7.40 -12.48
C TYR A 172 -0.44 6.60 -13.09
N CYS A 173 0.18 7.13 -14.14
CA CYS A 173 1.28 6.49 -14.85
C CYS A 173 2.63 7.00 -14.33
N ALA A 174 3.20 6.32 -13.32
CA ALA A 174 4.57 6.56 -12.90
C ALA A 174 5.56 5.75 -13.78
N PRO A 175 6.85 6.11 -13.82
CA PRO A 175 7.85 5.40 -14.63
C PRO A 175 8.04 3.92 -14.24
N ALA A 176 7.94 3.60 -12.94
CA ALA A 176 8.25 2.26 -12.43
C ALA A 176 7.01 1.45 -12.04
N TRP A 177 5.86 2.10 -11.88
CA TRP A 177 4.61 1.48 -11.46
C TRP A 177 3.44 2.33 -11.91
N TRP A 178 2.32 1.69 -12.15
CA TRP A 178 1.05 2.37 -12.42
C TRP A 178 0.09 2.15 -11.27
N LEU A 179 -0.70 3.17 -10.96
CA LEU A 179 -1.71 3.11 -9.91
C LEU A 179 -3.10 3.32 -10.51
N HIS A 180 -3.90 2.26 -10.46
CA HIS A 180 -5.33 2.32 -10.74
C HIS A 180 -6.09 2.67 -9.46
N VAL A 181 -7.03 3.60 -9.60
CA VAL A 181 -7.95 4.03 -8.55
C VAL A 181 -9.38 3.85 -9.05
N TRP A 182 -10.18 3.08 -8.31
CA TRP A 182 -11.62 3.01 -8.52
C TRP A 182 -12.33 3.62 -7.32
N ALA A 183 -13.03 4.72 -7.58
CA ALA A 183 -13.94 5.36 -6.66
C ALA A 183 -15.38 5.00 -7.03
N GLY A 184 -16.23 4.70 -6.05
CA GLY A 184 -17.65 4.43 -6.27
C GLY A 184 -18.50 4.92 -5.11
N ARG A 185 -19.70 5.45 -5.40
CA ARG A 185 -20.63 5.95 -4.37
C ARG A 185 -21.23 4.84 -3.50
N SER A 186 -21.37 3.64 -4.06
CA SER A 186 -21.96 2.47 -3.40
C SER A 186 -20.94 1.61 -2.67
N GLN A 187 -19.64 1.86 -2.85
CA GLN A 187 -18.57 1.14 -2.18
C GLN A 187 -18.00 2.01 -1.05
N PHE A 188 -17.85 1.45 0.14
CA PHE A 188 -17.17 2.14 1.23
C PHE A 188 -15.66 2.22 0.91
N GLY A 189 -15.21 3.37 0.40
CA GLY A 189 -13.80 3.67 0.20
C GLY A 189 -13.33 3.63 -1.25
N LEU A 190 -12.01 3.67 -1.44
CA LEU A 190 -11.34 3.63 -2.73
C LEU A 190 -10.65 2.28 -2.93
N ASN A 191 -10.77 1.70 -4.12
CA ASN A 191 -9.96 0.56 -4.50
C ASN A 191 -8.69 1.05 -5.20
N LEU A 192 -7.54 0.65 -4.67
CA LEU A 192 -6.22 1.02 -5.18
C LEU A 192 -5.49 -0.23 -5.66
N ARG A 193 -5.01 -0.22 -6.91
CA ARG A 193 -4.26 -1.34 -7.49
C ARG A 193 -2.99 -0.82 -8.17
N TYR A 194 -1.85 -1.27 -7.66
CA TYR A 194 -0.56 -1.05 -8.31
C TYR A 194 -0.34 -2.17 -9.34
N VAL A 195 0.15 -1.80 -10.51
CA VAL A 195 0.44 -2.70 -11.62
C VAL A 195 1.76 -2.32 -12.27
N GLU A 196 2.35 -3.25 -13.01
CA GLU A 196 3.50 -2.95 -13.85
C GLU A 196 3.10 -2.00 -14.99
N PRO A 197 3.96 -1.04 -15.37
CA PRO A 197 3.68 -0.15 -16.49
C PRO A 197 3.31 -0.92 -17.76
N GLN A 198 2.39 -0.37 -18.55
CA GLN A 198 1.96 -0.94 -19.84
C GLN A 198 1.33 -2.34 -19.72
N THR A 199 0.75 -2.67 -18.56
CA THR A 199 0.00 -3.91 -18.37
C THR A 199 -1.46 -3.63 -18.02
N ARG A 200 -2.34 -4.55 -18.41
CA ARG A 200 -3.75 -4.57 -18.00
C ARG A 200 -4.06 -5.91 -17.35
N PRO A 201 -3.99 -6.01 -16.01
CA PRO A 201 -4.31 -7.25 -15.31
C PRO A 201 -5.80 -7.62 -15.45
N ASP A 202 -6.08 -8.92 -15.53
CA ASP A 202 -7.43 -9.48 -15.64
C ASP A 202 -8.33 -9.07 -14.46
N GLU A 203 -7.76 -8.78 -13.29
CA GLU A 203 -8.54 -8.36 -12.12
C GLU A 203 -9.23 -6.99 -12.30
N LEU A 204 -8.84 -6.25 -13.34
CA LEU A 204 -9.46 -4.99 -13.73
C LEU A 204 -10.63 -5.18 -14.72
N GLU A 205 -10.94 -6.41 -15.15
CA GLU A 205 -11.96 -6.69 -16.18
C GLU A 205 -13.38 -6.25 -15.76
N GLY A 206 -13.64 -6.08 -14.46
CA GLY A 206 -14.90 -5.54 -13.92
C GLY A 206 -14.87 -4.07 -13.49
N TRP A 207 -13.77 -3.35 -13.72
CA TRP A 207 -13.66 -1.94 -13.35
C TRP A 207 -14.38 -1.06 -14.39
N PRO A 208 -14.86 0.14 -13.99
CA PRO A 208 -15.47 1.06 -14.94
C PRO A 208 -14.48 1.55 -16.00
N ALA A 209 -15.01 2.19 -17.04
CA ALA A 209 -14.20 2.78 -18.09
C ALA A 209 -13.16 3.75 -17.50
N LEU A 210 -11.94 3.72 -18.04
CA LEU A 210 -10.88 4.63 -17.63
C LEU A 210 -11.23 6.04 -18.12
N GLN A 211 -11.49 6.96 -17.19
CA GLN A 211 -11.93 8.33 -17.50
C GLN A 211 -10.97 9.40 -17.00
N LEU A 212 -9.99 9.07 -16.17
CA LEU A 212 -9.04 10.04 -15.64
C LEU A 212 -7.63 9.48 -15.71
N VAL A 213 -6.74 10.13 -16.46
CA VAL A 213 -5.34 9.71 -16.56
C VAL A 213 -4.40 10.85 -16.22
N SER A 214 -3.39 10.54 -15.40
CA SER A 214 -2.28 11.42 -15.07
C SER A 214 -0.97 10.76 -15.52
N GLY A 215 -0.41 11.25 -16.62
CA GLY A 215 0.72 10.71 -17.37
C GLY A 215 0.31 10.36 -18.80
N GLU A 216 1.08 9.52 -19.49
CA GLU A 216 0.74 9.09 -20.85
C GLU A 216 -0.53 8.23 -20.85
N TRP A 217 -1.47 8.52 -21.75
CA TRP A 217 -2.66 7.71 -21.90
C TRP A 217 -2.31 6.39 -22.61
N PRO A 218 -2.59 5.23 -22.01
CA PRO A 218 -2.28 3.93 -22.61
C PRO A 218 -3.33 3.53 -23.65
N ASP A 219 -3.33 4.23 -24.79
CA ASP A 219 -4.35 4.09 -25.86
C ASP A 219 -4.50 2.63 -26.36
N ALA A 220 -3.43 1.83 -26.32
CA ALA A 220 -3.44 0.42 -26.73
C ALA A 220 -4.19 -0.50 -25.75
N LEU A 221 -4.33 -0.10 -24.49
CA LEU A 221 -4.90 -0.93 -23.41
C LEU A 221 -6.29 -0.44 -22.98
N TRP A 222 -6.52 0.87 -23.05
CA TRP A 222 -7.78 1.50 -22.70
C TRP A 222 -8.17 2.57 -23.73
N PRO A 223 -9.28 2.36 -24.47
CA PRO A 223 -9.81 3.39 -25.36
C PRO A 223 -10.30 4.59 -24.55
N ARG A 224 -10.19 5.79 -25.14
CA ARG A 224 -10.68 7.03 -24.55
C ARG A 224 -12.21 7.11 -24.64
N PRO A 225 -12.92 7.30 -23.52
CA PRO A 225 -14.37 7.55 -23.54
C PRO A 225 -14.68 9.01 -23.93
N ASP A 226 -15.96 9.34 -24.14
CA ASP A 226 -16.38 10.70 -24.50
C ASP A 226 -16.11 11.72 -23.39
N LEU A 227 -16.33 11.33 -22.12
CA LEU A 227 -16.01 12.14 -20.95
C LEU A 227 -14.75 11.60 -20.30
N TYR A 228 -13.64 12.33 -20.44
CA TYR A 228 -12.38 12.03 -19.79
C TYR A 228 -11.65 13.30 -19.35
N TRP A 229 -10.68 13.13 -18.45
CA TRP A 229 -9.69 14.13 -18.09
C TRP A 229 -8.29 13.55 -18.26
N TRP A 230 -7.42 14.29 -18.93
CA TRP A 230 -6.06 13.84 -19.21
C TRP A 230 -5.03 14.91 -18.86
N ASP A 231 -4.25 14.61 -17.84
CA ASP A 231 -3.04 15.34 -17.50
C ASP A 231 -1.82 14.64 -18.09
N ARG A 232 -1.16 15.27 -19.08
CA ARG A 232 -0.01 14.66 -19.78
C ARG A 232 1.30 14.78 -19.00
N SER A 233 1.40 15.73 -18.07
CA SER A 233 2.64 15.97 -17.33
C SER A 233 2.74 15.14 -16.05
N ALA A 234 1.74 14.29 -15.78
CA ALA A 234 1.65 13.51 -14.56
C ALA A 234 1.68 14.36 -13.27
N MET A 235 1.20 15.60 -13.38
CA MET A 235 1.15 16.60 -12.32
C MET A 235 -0.12 16.55 -11.45
N ALA A 236 -1.10 15.71 -11.78
CA ALA A 236 -2.37 15.63 -11.06
C ALA A 236 -2.20 15.47 -9.53
N PRO A 237 -1.28 14.63 -9.01
CA PRO A 237 -1.06 14.55 -7.56
C PRO A 237 -0.58 15.87 -6.94
N PHE A 238 0.20 16.69 -7.66
CA PHE A 238 0.64 18.00 -7.19
C PHE A 238 -0.50 19.01 -7.18
N VAL A 239 -1.36 18.98 -8.20
CA VAL A 239 -2.56 19.82 -8.25
C VAL A 239 -3.47 19.53 -7.05
N SER A 240 -3.66 18.25 -6.71
CA SER A 240 -4.40 17.87 -5.51
C SER A 240 -3.73 18.34 -4.22
N ALA A 241 -2.41 18.22 -4.12
CA ALA A 241 -1.67 18.69 -2.97
C ALA A 241 -1.85 20.21 -2.75
N VAL A 242 -1.80 21.01 -3.82
CA VAL A 242 -2.14 22.45 -3.76
C VAL A 242 -3.61 22.66 -3.39
N GLY A 243 -4.51 21.79 -3.86
CA GLY A 243 -5.93 21.80 -3.53
C GLY A 243 -6.24 21.78 -2.03
N GLN A 244 -5.33 21.26 -1.18
CA GLN A 244 -5.49 21.30 0.29
C GLN A 244 -5.56 22.73 0.84
N ILE A 245 -4.84 23.66 0.23
CA ILE A 245 -4.79 25.08 0.65
C ILE A 245 -5.55 26.00 -0.30
N ALA A 246 -5.70 25.60 -1.57
CA ALA A 246 -6.41 26.36 -2.60
C ALA A 246 -7.36 25.46 -3.39
N PRO A 247 -8.50 25.01 -2.80
CA PRO A 247 -9.43 24.10 -3.47
C PRO A 247 -9.95 24.64 -4.81
N GLN A 248 -10.19 25.96 -4.89
CA GLN A 248 -10.67 26.61 -6.12
C GLN A 248 -9.66 26.53 -7.26
N ALA A 249 -8.35 26.59 -6.97
CA ALA A 249 -7.32 26.45 -7.98
C ALA A 249 -7.29 25.03 -8.56
N MET A 250 -7.40 24.00 -7.69
CA MET A 250 -7.55 22.61 -8.12
C MET A 250 -8.78 22.42 -9.02
N LEU A 251 -9.95 22.91 -8.58
CA LEU A 251 -11.19 22.82 -9.37
C LEU A 251 -11.06 23.51 -10.73
N GLN A 252 -10.38 24.66 -10.78
CA GLN A 252 -10.15 25.37 -12.03
C GLN A 252 -9.29 24.54 -12.98
N VAL A 253 -8.18 23.97 -12.53
CA VAL A 253 -7.30 23.12 -13.36
C VAL A 253 -8.05 21.91 -13.90
N MET A 254 -8.87 21.27 -13.06
CA MET A 254 -9.67 20.12 -13.46
C MET A 254 -10.69 20.49 -14.55
N ARG A 255 -11.32 21.67 -14.46
CA ARG A 255 -12.31 22.14 -15.44
C ARG A 255 -11.71 22.64 -16.76
N THR A 256 -10.47 23.12 -16.75
CA THR A 256 -9.90 23.87 -17.88
C THR A 256 -8.74 23.20 -18.61
N GLU A 257 -8.43 21.92 -18.30
CA GLU A 257 -7.34 21.14 -18.93
C GLU A 257 -6.00 21.90 -19.03
N LEU A 258 -5.61 22.60 -17.96
CA LEU A 258 -4.44 23.50 -17.99
C LEU A 258 -3.08 22.79 -18.04
N LEU A 259 -3.04 21.47 -17.85
CA LEU A 259 -1.81 20.67 -17.77
C LEU A 259 -1.40 20.10 -19.15
N ARG A 260 -1.26 20.98 -20.14
CA ARG A 260 -0.68 20.61 -21.43
C ARG A 260 0.85 20.73 -21.35
N LEU A 261 1.57 19.74 -21.87
CA LEU A 261 3.01 19.89 -22.14
C LEU A 261 3.17 21.01 -23.18
N SER A 262 3.70 22.16 -22.75
CA SER A 262 4.14 23.22 -23.66
C SER A 262 5.46 22.77 -24.31
N GLY A 263 5.40 22.32 -25.56
CA GLY A 263 6.58 21.93 -26.34
C GLY A 263 6.42 20.61 -27.10
N GLN A 264 5.64 20.65 -28.18
CA GLN A 264 5.89 19.87 -29.40
C GLN A 264 5.89 20.86 -30.55
#